data_AF-A0A946PBH6-F1
#
_entry.id   AF-A0A946PBH6-F1
#
_cell.length_a   1.000
_cell.length_b   1.000
_cell.length_c   1.000
_cell.angle_alpha   90.00
_cell.angle_beta   90.00
_cell.angle_gamma   90.00
#
_symmetry.space_group_name_H-M   'P 1'
#
loop_
_entity.id
_entity.type
_entity.pdbx_description
1 polymer ?
#
loop_
_entity_poly.entity_id
_entity_poly.type
_entity_poly.pdbx_seq_one_letter_code
_entity_poly.pdbx_strand_id
1 'polypeptide(L)'
;MPIQKPISSDDIAHLVTEVLRRIRTETKPQVSTQEQVSTQGQVSTDKQNTPTATLADRVVAAKTIVNLARGTKVAYIVDKAVITPSARDIARDRGIELITAQSKPQQPSDRQLILAQADCKRNVSGATGAVRRAVPASQQLPTAGLVTTLEALADHTGRDAARCILFSENTVVACIAANRFSSIRAVTATDSTTLKTSSAACAANILILDPRDFSVGSLTQIAKSFAHHPAENTPQILTTSQPRKDRRSCSCTDS
;
A
#
# COMPACT_ATOMS: atom_id res chain seq x y z
N MET A 1 -36.05 -18.50 25.89
CA MET A 1 -34.75 -18.74 25.21
C MET A 1 -35.01 -19.47 23.92
N PRO A 2 -34.63 -18.95 22.73
CA PRO A 2 -34.86 -19.64 21.49
C PRO A 2 -33.84 -20.78 21.32
N ILE A 3 -34.34 -22.00 21.20
CA ILE A 3 -33.58 -23.23 20.96
C ILE A 3 -33.07 -23.18 19.51
N GLN A 4 -31.76 -22.99 19.32
CA GLN A 4 -31.13 -23.14 18.00
C GLN A 4 -31.17 -24.62 17.59
N LYS A 5 -31.83 -24.91 16.47
CA LYS A 5 -31.75 -26.23 15.84
C LYS A 5 -30.29 -26.49 15.41
N PRO A 6 -29.72 -27.68 15.67
CA PRO A 6 -28.41 -28.02 15.16
C PRO A 6 -28.48 -28.08 13.62
N ILE A 7 -27.63 -27.30 12.97
CA ILE A 7 -27.48 -27.28 11.51
C ILE A 7 -27.01 -28.66 11.07
N SER A 8 -27.78 -29.33 10.22
CA SER A 8 -27.46 -30.67 9.74
C SER A 8 -26.28 -30.62 8.76
N SER A 9 -25.49 -31.69 8.70
CA SER A 9 -24.41 -31.84 7.71
C SER A 9 -24.92 -31.67 6.27
N ASP A 10 -26.19 -32.03 6.03
CA ASP A 10 -26.84 -31.89 4.72
C ASP A 10 -27.14 -30.43 4.37
N ASP A 11 -27.48 -29.59 5.37
CA ASP A 11 -27.72 -28.16 5.18
C ASP A 11 -26.43 -27.44 4.78
N ILE A 12 -25.30 -27.86 5.36
CA ILE A 12 -23.96 -27.36 5.02
C ILE A 12 -23.60 -27.75 3.59
N ALA A 13 -23.84 -29.01 3.19
CA ALA A 13 -23.54 -29.48 1.84
C ALA A 13 -24.35 -28.72 0.77
N HIS A 14 -25.62 -28.43 1.05
CA HIS A 14 -26.46 -27.61 0.18
C HIS A 14 -25.95 -26.17 0.05
N LEU A 15 -25.56 -25.54 1.16
CA LEU A 15 -24.99 -24.18 1.15
C LEU A 15 -23.67 -24.11 0.36
N VAL A 16 -22.77 -25.08 0.57
CA VAL A 16 -21.48 -25.13 -0.15
C VAL A 16 -21.69 -25.31 -1.65
N THR A 17 -22.61 -26.18 -2.04
CA THR A 17 -22.94 -26.40 -3.46
C THR A 17 -23.47 -25.13 -4.12
N GLU A 18 -24.32 -24.39 -3.41
CA GLU A 18 -24.92 -23.17 -3.93
C GLU A 18 -23.92 -22.00 -4.00
N VAL A 19 -23.02 -21.90 -3.03
CA VAL A 19 -21.92 -20.93 -3.04
C VAL A 19 -20.94 -21.20 -4.19
N LEU A 20 -20.55 -22.47 -4.40
CA LEU A 20 -19.67 -22.85 -5.50
C LEU A 20 -20.33 -22.62 -6.87
N ARG A 21 -21.65 -22.83 -6.97
CA ARG A 21 -22.42 -22.49 -8.17
C ARG A 21 -22.37 -20.98 -8.46
N ARG A 22 -22.53 -20.14 -7.43
CA ARG A 22 -22.54 -18.67 -7.55
C ARG A 22 -21.19 -18.09 -7.96
N ILE A 23 -20.10 -18.60 -7.37
CA ILE A 23 -18.72 -18.21 -7.73
C ILE A 23 -18.44 -18.53 -9.21
N ARG A 24 -18.87 -19.71 -9.70
CA ARG A 24 -18.69 -20.07 -11.11
C ARG A 24 -19.47 -19.19 -12.07
N THR A 25 -20.65 -18.71 -11.67
CA THR A 25 -21.44 -17.78 -12.49
C THR A 25 -20.90 -16.35 -12.49
N GLU A 26 -20.27 -15.91 -11.41
CA GLU A 26 -19.63 -14.59 -11.31
C GLU A 26 -18.26 -14.51 -12.02
N THR A 27 -17.62 -15.66 -12.30
CA THR A 27 -16.28 -15.73 -12.90
C THR A 27 -16.31 -15.89 -14.44
N LYS A 28 -17.41 -15.58 -15.13
CA LYS A 28 -17.51 -15.66 -16.61
C LYS A 28 -17.50 -14.26 -17.24
N PRO A 29 -16.40 -13.82 -17.88
CA PRO A 29 -16.36 -12.54 -18.57
C PRO A 29 -17.28 -12.54 -19.79
N GLN A 30 -18.12 -11.52 -19.90
CA GLN A 30 -18.91 -11.18 -21.08
C GLN A 30 -17.94 -10.88 -22.25
N VAL A 31 -18.01 -11.68 -23.31
CA VAL A 31 -17.45 -11.34 -24.63
C VAL A 31 -18.61 -10.76 -25.44
N SER A 32 -18.54 -9.44 -25.66
CA SER A 32 -19.43 -8.71 -26.56
C SER A 32 -18.91 -8.81 -27.99
N THR A 33 -19.80 -9.19 -28.90
CA THR A 33 -19.67 -9.02 -30.35
C THR A 33 -19.85 -7.55 -30.71
N GLN A 34 -18.93 -6.95 -31.48
CA GLN A 34 -19.23 -6.00 -32.57
C GLN A 34 -17.98 -5.59 -33.36
N GLU A 35 -18.23 -5.27 -34.62
CA GLU A 35 -17.36 -5.29 -35.79
C GLU A 35 -16.42 -4.09 -35.99
N GLN A 36 -15.41 -4.36 -36.82
CA GLN A 36 -14.58 -3.53 -37.72
C GLN A 36 -14.94 -2.04 -37.88
N VAL A 37 -13.91 -1.16 -37.90
CA VAL A 37 -13.49 -0.34 -39.08
C VAL A 37 -12.01 0.07 -38.92
N SER A 38 -11.32 0.07 -40.06
CA SER A 38 -9.88 0.23 -40.31
C SER A 38 -9.27 1.64 -40.13
N THR A 39 -7.92 1.63 -40.14
CA THR A 39 -6.96 2.64 -40.64
C THR A 39 -6.71 3.91 -39.83
N GLN A 40 -5.52 3.99 -39.21
CA GLN A 40 -4.40 4.80 -39.71
C GLN A 40 -3.14 4.50 -38.89
N GLY A 41 -2.01 4.30 -39.58
CA GLY A 41 -0.74 3.97 -38.96
C GLY A 41 -0.02 5.18 -38.39
N GLN A 42 0.78 4.95 -37.35
CA GLN A 42 2.03 5.67 -37.16
C GLN A 42 2.99 4.86 -36.28
N VAL A 43 4.10 4.54 -36.93
CA VAL A 43 5.41 4.09 -36.46
C VAL A 43 5.71 4.43 -35.00
N SER A 44 6.03 3.41 -34.20
CA SER A 44 6.81 3.58 -32.96
C SER A 44 7.61 2.31 -32.68
N THR A 45 8.85 2.34 -33.16
CA THR A 45 10.07 1.71 -32.64
C THR A 45 9.94 0.45 -31.79
N ASP A 46 10.39 -0.64 -32.39
CA ASP A 46 11.03 -1.81 -31.79
C ASP A 46 11.65 -1.55 -30.40
N LYS A 47 11.02 -2.09 -29.35
CA LYS A 47 11.74 -2.58 -28.17
C LYS A 47 11.44 -4.06 -28.07
N GLN A 48 12.45 -4.82 -28.47
CA GLN A 48 12.52 -6.27 -28.45
C GLN A 48 11.75 -6.87 -27.26
N ASN A 49 10.76 -7.68 -27.59
CA ASN A 49 9.93 -8.45 -26.67
C ASN A 49 10.81 -9.51 -25.98
N THR A 50 11.61 -9.07 -25.02
CA THR A 50 12.51 -9.92 -24.25
C THR A 50 11.68 -10.54 -23.13
N PRO A 51 11.63 -11.87 -23.00
CA PRO A 51 10.87 -12.51 -21.93
C PRO A 51 11.42 -12.05 -20.57
N THR A 52 10.58 -11.35 -19.83
CA THR A 52 10.87 -10.79 -18.51
C THR A 52 10.08 -11.52 -17.43
N ALA A 53 10.67 -11.73 -16.26
CA ALA A 53 9.99 -12.29 -15.10
C ALA A 53 10.05 -11.33 -13.91
N THR A 54 9.03 -11.35 -13.05
CA THR A 54 9.01 -10.55 -11.82
C THR A 54 9.09 -11.46 -10.60
N LEU A 55 10.07 -11.20 -9.74
CA LEU A 55 10.32 -11.94 -8.50
C LEU A 55 9.75 -11.15 -7.33
N ALA A 56 8.63 -11.63 -6.79
CA ALA A 56 7.93 -11.01 -5.65
C ALA A 56 8.59 -11.32 -4.29
N ASP A 57 9.52 -12.28 -4.24
CA ASP A 57 10.14 -12.73 -3.00
C ASP A 57 11.14 -11.70 -2.45
N ARG A 58 11.03 -11.41 -1.15
CA ARG A 58 12.00 -10.58 -0.42
C ARG A 58 13.38 -11.24 -0.29
N VAL A 59 13.46 -12.56 -0.44
CA VAL A 59 14.73 -13.29 -0.48
C VAL A 59 14.78 -14.08 -1.78
N VAL A 60 15.66 -13.67 -2.69
CA VAL A 60 15.85 -14.33 -3.97
C VAL A 60 16.92 -15.40 -3.82
N ALA A 61 16.49 -16.66 -3.80
CA ALA A 61 17.34 -17.83 -3.67
C ALA A 61 17.60 -18.51 -5.03
N ALA A 62 18.64 -19.34 -5.09
CA ALA A 62 19.02 -20.12 -6.28
C ALA A 62 17.83 -20.85 -6.93
N LYS A 63 17.00 -21.52 -6.11
CA LYS A 63 15.79 -22.23 -6.57
C LYS A 63 14.81 -21.33 -7.34
N THR A 64 14.69 -20.07 -6.92
CA THR A 64 13.76 -19.11 -7.52
C THR A 64 14.22 -18.73 -8.92
N ILE A 65 15.54 -18.58 -9.14
CA ILE A 65 16.13 -18.32 -10.46
C ILE A 65 16.07 -19.56 -11.35
N VAL A 66 16.26 -20.76 -10.78
CA VAL A 66 16.18 -22.02 -11.52
C VAL A 66 14.79 -22.27 -12.09
N ASN A 67 13.75 -21.92 -11.32
CA ASN A 67 12.35 -22.09 -11.67
C ASN A 67 11.79 -21.01 -12.62
N LEU A 68 12.60 -20.01 -12.99
CA LEU A 68 12.19 -19.04 -14.01
C LEU A 68 11.97 -19.72 -15.36
N ALA A 69 11.01 -19.21 -16.13
CA ALA A 69 10.69 -19.72 -17.46
C ALA A 69 11.94 -19.73 -18.36
N ARG A 70 12.11 -20.81 -19.12
CA ARG A 70 13.23 -20.95 -20.05
C ARG A 70 13.24 -19.79 -21.04
N GLY A 71 14.39 -19.13 -21.18
CA GLY A 71 14.57 -17.99 -22.08
C GLY A 71 14.43 -16.62 -21.43
N THR A 72 14.03 -16.52 -20.15
CA THR A 72 14.00 -15.24 -19.41
C THR A 72 15.38 -14.58 -19.47
N LYS A 73 15.48 -13.34 -19.94
CA LYS A 73 16.76 -12.58 -19.95
C LYS A 73 16.81 -11.46 -18.92
N VAL A 74 15.65 -11.07 -18.38
CA VAL A 74 15.54 -10.00 -17.38
C VAL A 74 14.62 -10.46 -16.26
N ALA A 75 15.10 -10.39 -15.01
CA ALA A 75 14.31 -10.64 -13.83
C ALA A 75 14.21 -9.37 -12.98
N TYR A 76 12.97 -8.87 -12.83
CA TYR A 76 12.65 -7.72 -12.00
C TYR A 76 12.51 -8.13 -10.54
N ILE A 77 13.22 -7.46 -9.65
CA ILE A 77 13.28 -7.80 -8.22
C ILE A 77 12.63 -6.70 -7.40
N VAL A 78 11.78 -7.06 -6.42
CA VAL A 78 11.17 -6.08 -5.50
C VAL A 78 12.22 -5.25 -4.76
N ASP A 79 11.86 -4.00 -4.45
CA ASP A 79 12.75 -3.09 -3.70
C ASP A 79 13.14 -3.72 -2.35
N LYS A 80 14.44 -3.62 -2.00
CA LYS A 80 15.06 -4.22 -0.80
C LYS A 80 15.07 -5.75 -0.73
N ALA A 81 14.88 -6.46 -1.83
CA ALA A 81 15.09 -7.91 -1.80
C ALA A 81 16.56 -8.27 -1.52
N VAL A 82 16.77 -9.27 -0.68
CA VAL A 82 18.08 -9.86 -0.42
C VAL A 82 18.32 -10.96 -1.45
N ILE A 83 19.31 -10.75 -2.32
CA ILE A 83 19.72 -11.73 -3.32
C ILE A 83 20.83 -12.58 -2.71
N THR A 84 20.64 -13.90 -2.61
CA THR A 84 21.70 -14.79 -2.12
C THR A 84 22.85 -14.88 -3.13
N PRO A 85 24.11 -15.10 -2.70
CA PRO A 85 25.24 -15.23 -3.61
C PRO A 85 25.00 -16.27 -4.72
N SER A 86 24.50 -17.45 -4.35
CA SER A 86 24.18 -18.53 -5.29
C SER A 86 23.09 -18.16 -6.30
N ALA A 87 22.12 -17.31 -5.93
CA ALA A 87 21.12 -16.83 -6.89
C ALA A 87 21.73 -15.89 -7.93
N ARG A 88 22.69 -15.05 -7.50
CA ARG A 88 23.42 -14.14 -8.38
C ARG A 88 24.30 -14.90 -9.37
N ASP A 89 24.96 -15.95 -8.91
CA ASP A 89 25.82 -16.78 -9.76
C ASP A 89 25.00 -17.52 -10.83
N ILE A 90 23.89 -18.17 -10.44
CA ILE A 90 23.01 -18.86 -11.40
C ILE A 90 22.36 -17.88 -12.39
N ALA A 91 22.00 -16.67 -11.95
CA ALA A 91 21.46 -15.65 -12.84
C ALA A 91 22.51 -15.24 -13.89
N ARG A 92 23.77 -15.06 -13.48
CA ARG A 92 24.89 -14.76 -14.39
C ARG A 92 25.11 -15.88 -15.40
N ASP A 93 25.17 -17.13 -14.93
CA ASP A 93 25.38 -18.31 -15.79
C ASP A 93 24.25 -18.49 -16.82
N ARG A 94 23.03 -18.08 -16.48
CA ARG A 94 21.86 -18.10 -17.37
C ARG A 94 21.70 -16.84 -18.22
N GLY A 95 22.59 -15.85 -18.10
CA GLY A 95 22.47 -14.58 -18.80
C GLY A 95 21.23 -13.77 -18.41
N ILE A 96 20.76 -13.91 -17.17
CA ILE A 96 19.60 -13.21 -16.62
C ILE A 96 20.10 -11.94 -15.93
N GLU A 97 19.70 -10.79 -16.47
CA GLU A 97 19.93 -9.50 -15.84
C GLU A 97 18.95 -9.31 -14.67
N LEU A 98 19.50 -9.11 -13.47
CA LEU A 98 18.73 -8.86 -12.26
C LEU A 98 18.54 -7.34 -12.11
N ILE A 99 17.37 -6.85 -12.48
CA ILE A 99 17.03 -5.42 -12.39
C ILE A 99 16.17 -5.23 -11.16
N THR A 100 16.58 -4.39 -10.22
CA THR A 100 15.66 -3.96 -9.16
C THR A 100 14.51 -3.24 -9.85
N ALA A 101 13.30 -3.78 -9.69
CA ALA A 101 12.10 -3.08 -10.07
C ALA A 101 12.11 -1.77 -9.29
N GLN A 102 12.53 -0.69 -9.96
CA GLN A 102 12.03 0.62 -9.58
C GLN A 102 10.53 0.44 -9.64
N SER A 103 9.89 0.45 -8.48
CA SER A 103 8.44 0.54 -8.40
C SER A 103 8.09 1.73 -9.28
N LYS A 104 7.60 1.43 -10.49
CA LYS A 104 7.14 2.43 -11.43
C LYS A 104 6.23 3.31 -10.60
N PRO A 105 6.51 4.62 -10.44
CA PRO A 105 5.71 5.46 -9.55
C PRO A 105 4.28 5.24 -9.97
N GLN A 106 3.52 4.57 -9.10
CA GLN A 106 2.16 4.18 -9.38
C GLN A 106 1.48 5.46 -9.83
N GLN A 107 1.00 5.44 -11.07
CA GLN A 107 0.48 6.62 -11.73
C GLN A 107 -0.51 7.27 -10.75
N PRO A 108 -0.40 8.58 -10.48
CA PRO A 108 -1.08 9.24 -9.35
C PRO A 108 -2.62 9.18 -9.40
N SER A 109 -3.19 8.54 -10.41
CA SER A 109 -4.61 8.50 -10.72
C SER A 109 -5.43 7.46 -9.93
N ASP A 110 -4.85 6.63 -9.05
CA ASP A 110 -5.63 5.58 -8.37
C ASP A 110 -5.24 5.31 -6.91
N ARG A 111 -4.61 6.27 -6.22
CA ARG A 111 -4.34 6.10 -4.78
C ARG A 111 -5.61 6.36 -3.98
N GLN A 112 -6.11 5.31 -3.36
CA GLN A 112 -7.27 5.38 -2.48
C GLN A 112 -6.95 6.19 -1.21
N LEU A 113 -7.86 7.09 -0.83
CA LEU A 113 -7.82 7.77 0.46
C LEU A 113 -8.55 6.92 1.50
N ILE A 114 -7.85 6.48 2.54
CA ILE A 114 -8.44 5.72 3.65
C ILE A 114 -8.77 6.67 4.80
N LEU A 115 -10.01 6.64 5.26
CA LEU A 115 -10.50 7.39 6.41
C LEU A 115 -10.66 6.42 7.58
N ALA A 116 -10.10 6.78 8.72
CA ALA A 116 -10.22 6.00 9.93
C ALA A 116 -10.54 6.89 11.14
N GLN A 117 -11.06 6.26 12.17
CA GLN A 117 -11.36 6.89 13.45
C GLN A 117 -10.89 5.96 14.55
N ALA A 118 -10.19 6.52 15.54
CA ALA A 118 -9.82 5.81 16.75
C ALA A 118 -9.96 6.71 17.98
N ASP A 119 -10.56 6.16 19.02
CA ASP A 119 -10.67 6.75 20.36
C ASP A 119 -11.26 8.18 20.38
N CYS A 120 -12.18 8.49 19.45
CA CYS A 120 -12.98 9.70 19.50
C CYS A 120 -14.19 9.49 20.42
N LYS A 121 -14.31 10.30 21.48
CA LYS A 121 -15.50 10.34 22.34
C LYS A 121 -16.67 11.00 21.63
N ARG A 122 -16.37 11.98 20.77
CA ARG A 122 -17.38 12.65 19.95
C ARG A 122 -17.69 11.91 18.66
N ASN A 123 -18.91 12.07 18.17
CA ASN A 123 -19.31 11.56 16.87
C ASN A 123 -18.61 12.36 15.75
N VAL A 124 -17.76 11.69 14.98
CA VAL A 124 -17.04 12.27 13.83
C VAL A 124 -17.69 11.96 12.48
N SER A 125 -18.87 11.31 12.47
CA SER A 125 -19.56 10.91 11.24
C SER A 125 -19.82 12.07 10.29
N GLY A 126 -20.10 13.27 10.83
CA GLY A 126 -20.28 14.49 10.03
C GLY A 126 -19.01 14.90 9.28
N ALA A 127 -17.86 14.86 9.96
CA ALA A 127 -16.55 15.14 9.36
C ALA A 127 -16.18 14.08 8.31
N THR A 128 -16.32 12.79 8.66
CA THR A 128 -16.04 11.68 7.73
C THR A 128 -16.96 11.73 6.51
N GLY A 129 -18.25 12.02 6.69
CA GLY A 129 -19.21 12.16 5.60
C GLY A 129 -18.90 13.35 4.68
N ALA A 130 -18.46 14.47 5.24
CA ALA A 130 -18.03 15.63 4.45
C ALA A 130 -16.78 15.32 3.61
N VAL A 131 -15.78 14.68 4.21
CA VAL A 131 -14.57 14.25 3.50
C VAL A 131 -14.90 13.24 2.39
N ARG A 132 -15.78 12.28 2.67
CA ARG A 132 -16.18 11.27 1.67
C ARG A 132 -16.92 11.87 0.48
N ARG A 133 -17.79 12.87 0.71
CA ARG A 133 -18.41 13.64 -0.39
C ARG A 133 -17.39 14.43 -1.20
N ALA A 134 -16.35 14.95 -0.54
CA ALA A 134 -15.30 15.74 -1.17
C ALA A 134 -14.30 14.90 -1.97
N VAL A 135 -14.05 13.67 -1.54
CA VAL A 135 -13.13 12.71 -2.16
C VAL A 135 -13.88 11.38 -2.36
N PRO A 136 -14.63 11.21 -3.47
CA PRO A 136 -15.52 10.06 -3.66
C PRO A 136 -14.81 8.70 -3.66
N ALA A 137 -13.54 8.66 -4.09
CA ALA A 137 -12.70 7.46 -4.08
C ALA A 137 -12.20 7.07 -2.66
N SER A 138 -12.68 7.74 -1.59
CA SER A 138 -12.27 7.40 -0.24
C SER A 138 -13.02 6.20 0.32
N GLN A 139 -12.30 5.37 1.08
CA GLN A 139 -12.84 4.25 1.83
C GLN A 139 -12.74 4.54 3.32
N GLN A 140 -13.77 4.16 4.07
CA GLN A 140 -13.77 4.28 5.53
C GLN A 140 -13.50 2.92 6.15
N LEU A 141 -12.54 2.86 7.08
CA LEU A 141 -12.34 1.68 7.92
C LEU A 141 -13.39 1.61 9.03
N PRO A 142 -13.77 0.39 9.47
CA PRO A 142 -14.58 0.22 10.65
C PRO A 142 -13.94 0.91 11.86
N THR A 143 -14.78 1.51 12.71
CA THR A 143 -14.30 2.11 13.96
C THR A 143 -13.80 1.02 14.89
N ALA A 144 -12.56 1.17 15.36
CA ALA A 144 -11.91 0.27 16.30
C ALA A 144 -11.03 1.06 17.28
N GLY A 145 -10.32 0.37 18.17
CA GLY A 145 -9.33 1.01 19.04
C GLY A 145 -8.08 1.46 18.27
N LEU A 146 -7.32 2.39 18.83
CA LEU A 146 -6.16 2.99 18.16
C LEU A 146 -5.16 1.97 17.60
N VAL A 147 -4.82 0.93 18.37
CA VAL A 147 -3.82 -0.06 17.94
C VAL A 147 -4.27 -0.80 16.68
N THR A 148 -5.48 -1.36 16.69
CA THR A 148 -6.01 -2.13 15.56
C THR A 148 -6.25 -1.26 14.33
N THR A 149 -6.66 0.00 14.53
CA THR A 149 -6.77 0.97 13.45
C THR A 149 -5.40 1.25 12.82
N LEU A 150 -4.35 1.48 13.62
CA LEU A 150 -3.01 1.76 13.10
C LEU A 150 -2.41 0.56 12.36
N GLU A 151 -2.66 -0.67 12.80
CA GLU A 151 -2.25 -1.89 12.09
C GLU A 151 -2.90 -1.98 10.70
N ALA A 152 -4.21 -1.75 10.61
CA ALA A 152 -4.92 -1.73 9.34
C ALA A 152 -4.42 -0.61 8.40
N LEU A 153 -4.13 0.58 8.95
CA LEU A 153 -3.54 1.68 8.17
C LEU A 153 -2.11 1.34 7.71
N ALA A 154 -1.32 0.63 8.52
CA ALA A 154 0.03 0.20 8.16
C ALA A 154 0.01 -0.79 6.99
N ASP A 155 -0.98 -1.70 6.95
CA ASP A 155 -1.20 -2.61 5.83
C ASP A 155 -1.55 -1.85 4.53
N HIS A 156 -2.51 -0.92 4.57
CA HIS A 156 -2.91 -0.14 3.39
C HIS A 156 -1.81 0.78 2.87
N THR A 157 -1.07 1.43 3.77
CA THR A 157 0.07 2.28 3.37
C THR A 157 1.23 1.45 2.82
N GLY A 158 1.44 0.24 3.34
CA GLY A 158 2.52 -0.65 2.91
C GLY A 158 2.25 -1.38 1.59
N ARG A 159 1.02 -1.85 1.37
CA ARG A 159 0.65 -2.66 0.19
C ARG A 159 0.18 -1.81 -0.98
N ASP A 160 -0.72 -0.88 -0.71
CA ASP A 160 -1.45 -0.14 -1.75
C ASP A 160 -0.88 1.27 -1.98
N ALA A 161 0.17 1.63 -1.23
CA ALA A 161 0.68 2.99 -1.13
C ALA A 161 -0.44 4.02 -0.84
N ALA A 162 -1.46 3.59 -0.09
CA ALA A 162 -2.62 4.40 0.23
C ALA A 162 -2.23 5.62 1.07
N ARG A 163 -3.07 6.65 1.01
CA ARG A 163 -3.00 7.78 1.92
C ARG A 163 -4.09 7.69 2.95
N CYS A 164 -3.79 8.09 4.19
CA CYS A 164 -4.73 7.90 5.27
C CYS A 164 -4.97 9.19 6.05
N ILE A 165 -6.22 9.38 6.48
CA ILE A 165 -6.57 10.38 7.49
C ILE A 165 -7.17 9.63 8.67
N LEU A 166 -6.55 9.78 9.83
CA LEU A 166 -7.03 9.25 11.10
C LEU A 166 -7.60 10.39 11.93
N PHE A 167 -8.88 10.30 12.27
CA PHE A 167 -9.48 11.15 13.29
C PHE A 167 -9.23 10.57 14.68
N SER A 168 -8.65 11.37 15.57
CA SER A 168 -8.43 11.01 16.97
C SER A 168 -8.41 12.25 17.85
N GLU A 169 -8.94 12.15 19.06
CA GLU A 169 -8.83 13.21 20.08
C GLU A 169 -7.45 13.24 20.75
N ASN A 170 -6.66 12.18 20.61
CA ASN A 170 -5.29 12.09 21.14
C ASN A 170 -4.27 12.04 20.01
N THR A 171 -4.21 13.13 19.25
CA THR A 171 -3.42 13.23 18.01
C THR A 171 -1.94 12.98 18.21
N VAL A 172 -1.35 13.50 19.29
CA VAL A 172 0.08 13.34 19.58
C VAL A 172 0.43 11.88 19.88
N VAL A 173 -0.34 11.20 20.75
CA VAL A 173 -0.11 9.78 21.07
C VAL A 173 -0.32 8.91 19.84
N ALA A 174 -1.39 9.15 19.09
CA ALA A 174 -1.65 8.45 17.83
C ALA A 174 -0.51 8.66 16.82
N CYS A 175 0.05 9.87 16.72
CA CYS A 175 1.17 10.18 15.84
C CYS A 175 2.48 9.47 16.25
N ILE A 176 2.78 9.43 17.54
CA ILE A 176 3.94 8.69 18.04
C ILE A 176 3.76 7.18 17.79
N ALA A 177 2.57 6.64 18.05
CA ALA A 177 2.28 5.23 17.83
C ALA A 177 2.33 4.85 16.35
N ALA A 178 1.76 5.68 15.46
CA ALA A 178 1.72 5.47 14.02
C ALA A 178 3.13 5.43 13.40
N ASN A 179 4.03 6.32 13.83
CA ASN A 179 5.40 6.36 13.31
C ASN A 179 6.29 5.18 13.78
N ARG A 180 5.78 4.26 14.61
CA ARG A 180 6.49 3.00 14.92
C ARG A 180 6.41 2.00 13.76
N PHE A 181 5.45 2.16 12.85
CA PHE A 181 5.31 1.31 11.68
C PHE A 181 6.21 1.81 10.54
N SER A 182 7.01 0.94 9.95
CA SER A 182 7.97 1.32 8.90
C SER A 182 7.31 1.82 7.61
N SER A 183 6.05 1.48 7.36
CA SER A 183 5.26 1.95 6.22
C SER A 183 4.64 3.32 6.45
N ILE A 184 4.63 3.84 7.68
CA ILE A 184 3.90 5.05 8.05
C ILE A 184 4.86 6.22 8.27
N ARG A 185 4.48 7.37 7.71
CA ARG A 185 5.01 8.70 8.00
C ARG A 185 3.82 9.56 8.38
N ALA A 186 3.53 9.59 9.68
CA ALA A 186 2.39 10.29 10.23
C ALA A 186 2.78 11.69 10.70
N VAL A 187 1.94 12.67 10.39
CA VAL A 187 2.05 14.04 10.91
C VAL A 187 0.74 14.48 11.54
N THR A 188 0.83 15.41 12.47
CA THR A 188 -0.31 16.08 13.09
C THR A 188 -0.01 17.57 13.26
N ALA A 189 -1.06 18.37 13.30
CA ALA A 189 -1.02 19.79 13.61
C ALA A 189 -2.43 20.25 14.00
N THR A 190 -2.52 21.42 14.63
CA THR A 190 -3.80 22.06 15.02
C THR A 190 -4.28 23.10 14.00
N ASP A 191 -3.46 23.42 12.98
CA ASP A 191 -3.81 24.35 11.91
C ASP A 191 -3.39 23.81 10.52
N SER A 192 -4.06 24.28 9.48
CA SER A 192 -3.89 23.77 8.11
C SER A 192 -2.55 24.17 7.47
N THR A 193 -1.94 25.28 7.90
CA THR A 193 -0.68 25.78 7.34
C THR A 193 0.49 24.96 7.84
N THR A 194 0.55 24.72 9.14
CA THR A 194 1.54 23.82 9.77
C THR A 194 1.35 22.40 9.27
N LEU A 195 0.11 21.92 9.16
CA LEU A 195 -0.17 20.59 8.63
C LEU A 195 0.37 20.40 7.21
N LYS A 196 0.13 21.37 6.32
CA LYS A 196 0.62 21.32 4.94
C LYS A 196 2.15 21.32 4.88
N THR A 197 2.78 22.20 5.65
CA THR A 197 4.24 22.34 5.71
C THR A 197 4.89 21.05 6.22
N SER A 198 4.40 20.52 7.33
CA SER A 198 4.89 19.26 7.92
C SER A 198 4.61 18.05 7.01
N SER A 199 3.45 18.02 6.35
CA SER A 199 3.10 16.95 5.41
C SER A 199 4.08 16.87 4.24
N ALA A 200 4.45 18.02 3.66
CA ALA A 200 5.43 18.07 2.57
C ALA A 200 6.85 17.76 3.07
N ALA A 201 7.28 18.43 4.16
CA ALA A 201 8.61 18.22 4.72
C ALA A 201 8.90 16.76 5.10
N CYS A 202 7.87 16.02 5.55
CA CYS A 202 8.01 14.62 5.95
C CYS A 202 7.61 13.61 4.86
N ALA A 203 7.17 14.06 3.67
CA ALA A 203 6.49 13.21 2.68
C ALA A 203 5.44 12.29 3.34
N ALA A 204 4.58 12.90 4.15
CA ALA A 204 3.62 12.20 5.00
C ALA A 204 2.62 11.41 4.14
N ASN A 205 2.32 10.18 4.57
CA ASN A 205 1.27 9.35 3.99
C ASN A 205 0.09 9.14 4.94
N ILE A 206 0.22 9.58 6.20
CA ILE A 206 -0.90 9.63 7.16
C ILE A 206 -1.00 11.01 7.79
N LEU A 207 -2.21 11.57 7.81
CA LEU A 207 -2.55 12.75 8.61
C LEU A 207 -3.36 12.30 9.83
N ILE A 208 -2.98 12.76 11.01
CA ILE A 208 -3.71 12.49 12.26
C ILE A 208 -4.27 13.80 12.77
N LEU A 209 -5.59 13.90 12.80
CA LEU A 209 -6.29 15.16 13.02
C LEU A 209 -7.30 15.03 14.16
N ASP A 210 -7.36 16.03 15.01
CA ASP A 210 -8.49 16.22 15.89
C ASP A 210 -9.57 16.99 15.10
N PRO A 211 -10.75 16.43 14.86
CA PRO A 211 -11.80 17.13 14.14
C PRO A 211 -12.31 18.39 14.85
N ARG A 212 -11.93 18.64 16.12
CA ARG A 212 -12.25 19.87 16.85
C ARG A 212 -11.39 21.07 16.44
N ASP A 213 -10.17 20.82 15.98
CA ASP A 213 -9.21 21.86 15.62
C ASP A 213 -9.49 22.43 14.22
N PHE A 214 -10.35 21.77 13.44
CA PHE A 214 -10.62 22.12 12.06
C PHE A 214 -12.11 22.27 11.78
N SER A 215 -12.47 23.30 11.02
CA SER A 215 -13.81 23.39 10.44
C SER A 215 -14.03 22.29 9.41
N VAL A 216 -15.29 21.91 9.17
CA VAL A 216 -15.66 20.92 8.15
C VAL A 216 -15.15 21.31 6.75
N GLY A 217 -15.18 22.60 6.42
CA GLY A 217 -14.63 23.13 5.17
C GLY A 217 -13.12 22.96 5.08
N SER A 218 -12.40 23.20 6.18
CA SER A 218 -10.95 22.97 6.25
C SER A 218 -10.61 21.49 6.10
N LEU A 219 -11.30 20.59 6.80
CA LEU A 219 -11.09 19.14 6.68
C LEU A 219 -11.32 18.65 5.25
N THR A 220 -12.36 19.17 4.60
CA THR A 220 -12.66 18.89 3.19
C THR A 220 -11.53 19.33 2.27
N GLN A 221 -11.01 20.55 2.45
CA GLN A 221 -9.93 21.07 1.63
C GLN A 221 -8.61 20.32 1.87
N ILE A 222 -8.30 20.01 3.14
CA ILE A 222 -7.15 19.20 3.53
C ILE A 222 -7.24 17.83 2.84
N ALA A 223 -8.38 17.15 2.92
CA ALA A 223 -8.55 15.84 2.31
C ALA A 223 -8.41 15.86 0.78
N LYS A 224 -8.99 16.86 0.10
CA LYS A 224 -8.82 17.04 -1.35
C LYS A 224 -7.35 17.23 -1.73
N SER A 225 -6.69 18.18 -1.07
CA SER A 225 -5.28 18.48 -1.32
C SER A 225 -4.41 17.25 -1.04
N PHE A 226 -4.69 16.54 0.06
CA PHE A 226 -3.92 15.38 0.48
C PHE A 226 -4.17 14.15 -0.41
N ALA A 227 -5.37 13.95 -0.94
CA ALA A 227 -5.64 12.84 -1.86
C ALA A 227 -4.89 13.01 -3.21
N HIS A 228 -4.87 14.24 -3.75
CA HIS A 228 -4.36 14.51 -5.10
C HIS A 228 -2.87 14.86 -5.15
N HIS A 229 -2.21 15.05 -4.01
CA HIS A 229 -0.78 15.40 -4.00
C HIS A 229 0.05 14.29 -4.68
N PRO A 230 1.06 14.57 -5.51
CA PRO A 230 1.96 13.51 -5.96
C PRO A 230 2.63 12.84 -4.74
N ALA A 231 2.96 11.55 -4.84
CA ALA A 231 3.80 10.93 -3.81
C ALA A 231 5.17 11.56 -3.91
N GLU A 232 5.56 12.24 -2.84
CA GLU A 232 6.91 12.75 -2.71
C GLU A 232 7.84 11.62 -2.27
N ASN A 233 9.07 11.68 -2.76
CA ASN A 233 10.11 10.77 -2.30
C ASN A 233 10.38 11.04 -0.82
N THR A 234 10.60 9.97 -0.06
CA THR A 234 10.98 10.08 1.35
C THR A 234 12.20 11.00 1.48
N PRO A 235 12.17 12.00 2.40
CA PRO A 235 13.29 12.90 2.62
C PRO A 235 14.60 12.15 2.83
N GLN A 236 15.68 12.60 2.17
CA GLN A 236 16.97 11.89 2.18
C GLN A 236 17.55 11.72 3.59
N ILE A 237 17.25 12.64 4.50
CA ILE A 237 17.66 12.56 5.91
C ILE A 237 17.09 11.32 6.63
N LEU A 238 15.95 10.80 6.17
CA LEU A 238 15.33 9.58 6.71
C LEU A 238 15.82 8.30 6.01
N THR A 239 16.51 8.41 4.87
CA THR A 239 17.04 7.25 4.12
C THR A 239 18.53 7.03 4.32
N THR A 240 19.28 8.07 4.69
CA THR A 240 20.74 8.02 4.90
C THR A 240 21.18 7.45 6.26
N SER A 241 20.26 7.28 7.20
CA SER A 241 20.53 6.85 8.57
C SER A 241 20.50 5.33 8.80
N GLN A 242 20.47 4.50 7.76
CA GLN A 242 20.79 3.08 7.94
C GLN A 242 22.25 2.98 8.35
N PRO A 243 22.60 2.54 9.58
CA PRO A 243 23.98 2.29 9.92
C PRO A 243 24.49 1.26 8.91
N ARG A 244 25.53 1.62 8.14
CA ARG A 244 26.34 0.64 7.43
C ARG A 244 26.68 -0.41 8.47
N LYS A 245 26.15 -1.61 8.30
CA LYS A 245 26.53 -2.79 9.07
C LYS A 245 27.92 -3.23 8.60
N ASP A 246 28.88 -2.31 8.59
CA ASP A 246 30.29 -2.65 8.59
C ASP A 246 30.56 -3.20 9.98
N ARG A 247 30.33 -4.51 10.14
CA ARG A 247 30.99 -5.33 11.15
C ARG A 247 32.50 -5.30 10.84
N ARG A 248 33.15 -4.17 11.10
CA ARG A 248 34.54 -4.18 11.51
C ARG A 248 34.50 -4.22 13.02
N SER A 249 34.86 -5.39 13.53
CA SER A 249 35.24 -5.68 14.90
C SER A 249 35.79 -4.47 15.65
N CYS A 250 34.96 -3.82 16.48
CA CYS A 250 35.47 -3.11 17.65
C CYS A 250 35.98 -4.18 18.60
N SER A 251 37.27 -4.49 18.51
CA SER A 251 38.00 -5.12 19.59
C SER A 251 38.35 -4.01 20.57
N CYS A 252 37.55 -3.85 21.62
CA CYS A 252 38.07 -3.24 22.82
C CYS A 252 39.05 -4.25 23.39
N THR A 253 40.35 -3.99 23.24
CA THR A 253 41.39 -4.68 24.00
C THR A 253 41.64 -3.84 25.25
N ASP A 254 41.62 -4.53 26.38
CA ASP A 254 41.81 -4.00 27.71
C ASP A 254 43.13 -3.21 27.83
N SER A 255 43.09 -2.10 28.57
CA SER A 255 44.25 -1.46 29.20
C SER A 255 43.80 -0.81 30.50
#